data_AF-A0A1A8KRE2-F1
#
_entry.id   AF-A0A1A8KRE2-F1
#
_cell.length_a   1.000
_cell.length_b   1.000
_cell.length_c   1.000
_cell.angle_alpha   90.00
_cell.angle_beta   90.00
_cell.angle_gamma   90.00
#
_symmetry.space_group_name_H-M   'P 1'
#
loop_
_entity.id
_entity.type
_entity.pdbx_description
1 polymer ?
#
loop_
_entity_poly.entity_id
_entity_poly.type
_entity_poly.pdbx_seq_one_letter_code
_entity_poly.pdbx_strand_id
1 'polypeptide(L)'
;GDPVVMVSLYPEFPQSVMSSLASSGEFVFLMDRSGSMSCPINNSNPQETRITSARDTLLLLLKSLPIGCYFNIYSFGSSFEHIFPKSVEYNEKTMEEAVKKVEVMDSNLGGTEILQPLQHIYSQPCIPKQPRQLFVFTDGEVGNTKEVIDHVKKNAGSHRCFSFGIGEGASSALINGIAKAGGGHAQFITGTDRMQPKVMQSLKFALQPSVEEISVAWDLPKGVSATILSPPITTMFQGQRSLIYAQLTGESPAASEGSVTVKYSLAGHPSQNQLNFGLKPAEDTGLTVHRLAARTVIRSLELEQAPYGDPRYGEAQKKAVELSVQSGVSSSFTAFIAVNKDNGKSVQGPLVRRNVPTPFYGMPMACFAMSGPPVMAMACAARPGRSSIRNFRAGGSRIAADCLPESSDGVSPKPSRDPLLQLVSLQKAAGCWLLAADLADVLGKTSEEVEKSKPASVNEEVYATILALIWLHGFKMDAKEEWELLAGKAASWIQAQNAACVSECVEAGNALLGCSMKKEALGL
;
A
#
# COMPACT_ATOMS: atom_id res chain seq x y z
N GLY A 1 -22.19 -35.81 5.66
CA GLY A 1 -21.41 -34.76 6.33
C GLY A 1 -22.30 -33.55 6.46
N ASP A 2 -22.07 -32.74 7.48
CA ASP A 2 -22.90 -31.57 7.75
C ASP A 2 -22.91 -30.58 6.58
N PRO A 3 -24.05 -29.93 6.28
CA PRO A 3 -24.10 -28.90 5.26
C PRO A 3 -23.29 -27.66 5.65
N VAL A 4 -22.71 -27.00 4.64
CA VAL A 4 -21.94 -25.77 4.81
C VAL A 4 -22.58 -24.67 3.96
N VAL A 5 -22.79 -23.52 4.58
CA VAL A 5 -23.31 -22.31 3.95
C VAL A 5 -22.17 -21.34 3.71
N MET A 6 -22.14 -20.74 2.52
CA MET A 6 -21.25 -19.64 2.18
C MET A 6 -22.10 -18.39 1.93
N VAL A 7 -21.95 -17.38 2.79
CA VAL A 7 -22.58 -16.07 2.58
C VAL A 7 -21.55 -15.16 1.91
N SER A 8 -21.92 -14.59 0.77
CA SER A 8 -21.10 -13.59 0.06
C SER A 8 -21.76 -12.23 0.19
N LEU A 9 -21.07 -11.30 0.86
CA LEU A 9 -21.52 -9.93 1.03
C LEU A 9 -20.81 -9.04 0.01
N TYR A 10 -21.59 -8.29 -0.77
CA TYR A 10 -21.11 -7.29 -1.73
C TYR A 10 -21.67 -5.93 -1.32
N PRO A 11 -20.91 -5.13 -0.56
CA PRO A 11 -21.39 -3.84 -0.10
C PRO A 11 -21.49 -2.85 -1.26
N GLU A 12 -22.65 -2.22 -1.40
CA GLU A 12 -22.93 -1.13 -2.34
C GLU A 12 -23.60 0.01 -1.54
N PHE A 13 -22.98 1.19 -1.52
CA PHE A 13 -23.49 2.32 -0.75
C PHE A 13 -24.03 3.43 -1.67
N PRO A 14 -25.06 4.17 -1.23
CA PRO A 14 -25.57 5.32 -1.96
C PRO A 14 -24.48 6.39 -2.15
N GLN A 15 -24.47 7.05 -3.31
CA GLN A 15 -23.45 8.03 -3.66
C GLN A 15 -23.44 9.25 -2.72
N SER A 16 -24.57 9.59 -2.11
CA SER A 16 -24.66 10.64 -1.08
C SER A 16 -23.80 10.36 0.15
N VAL A 17 -23.72 9.09 0.58
CA VAL A 17 -22.89 8.66 1.71
C VAL A 17 -21.41 8.63 1.32
N MET A 18 -21.13 8.21 0.10
CA MET A 18 -19.77 8.20 -0.45
C MET A 18 -19.18 9.61 -0.48
N SER A 19 -19.96 10.60 -0.89
CA SER A 19 -19.50 11.99 -0.97
C SER A 19 -19.33 12.68 0.38
N SER A 20 -20.10 12.30 1.41
CA SER A 20 -20.06 12.98 2.72
C SER A 20 -18.91 12.52 3.62
N LEU A 21 -18.42 11.28 3.44
CA LEU A 21 -17.36 10.68 4.27
C LEU A 21 -15.98 10.67 3.61
N ALA A 22 -15.89 10.97 2.31
CA ALA A 22 -14.63 10.90 1.55
C ALA A 22 -13.56 11.92 1.95
N SER A 23 -13.86 12.89 2.84
CA SER A 23 -12.93 13.95 3.25
C SER A 23 -12.16 13.66 4.55
N SER A 24 -12.46 12.55 5.23
CA SER A 24 -11.91 12.25 6.56
C SER A 24 -11.06 10.96 6.53
N GLY A 25 -9.79 11.06 6.91
CA GLY A 25 -8.89 9.94 7.17
C GLY A 25 -7.56 10.38 7.76
N GLU A 26 -6.83 9.44 8.35
CA GLU A 26 -5.42 9.61 8.73
C GLU A 26 -4.55 8.79 7.75
N PHE A 27 -3.82 9.44 6.85
CA PHE A 27 -3.02 8.80 5.81
C PHE A 27 -1.54 8.70 6.22
N VAL A 28 -1.07 7.49 6.51
CA VAL A 28 0.32 7.24 6.87
C VAL A 28 1.02 6.53 5.73
N PHE A 29 2.07 7.13 5.20
CA PHE A 29 2.89 6.54 4.14
C PHE A 29 4.18 5.98 4.74
N LEU A 30 4.46 4.70 4.57
CA LEU A 30 5.67 4.02 5.04
C LEU A 30 6.52 3.63 3.83
N MET A 31 7.61 4.38 3.64
CA MET A 31 8.48 4.27 2.47
C MET A 31 9.75 3.49 2.79
N ASP A 32 10.00 2.42 2.04
CA ASP A 32 11.29 1.72 2.05
C ASP A 32 12.36 2.59 1.38
N ARG A 33 13.47 2.77 2.07
CA ARG A 33 14.68 3.48 1.62
C ARG A 33 15.93 2.62 1.84
N SER A 34 15.75 1.31 1.87
CA SER A 34 16.85 0.34 1.84
C SER A 34 17.67 0.45 0.55
N GLY A 35 18.88 -0.08 0.55
CA GLY A 35 19.77 -0.03 -0.61
C GLY A 35 19.21 -0.71 -1.85
N SER A 36 18.34 -1.71 -1.72
CA SER A 36 17.70 -2.39 -2.85
C SER A 36 16.73 -1.49 -3.63
N MET A 37 16.23 -0.42 -2.99
CA MET A 37 15.41 0.61 -3.64
C MET A 37 16.21 1.48 -4.64
N SER A 38 17.54 1.42 -4.63
CA SER A 38 18.39 2.04 -5.65
C SER A 38 18.37 1.30 -6.99
N CYS A 39 17.83 0.08 -7.02
CA CYS A 39 17.78 -0.72 -8.23
C CYS A 39 16.86 -0.08 -9.28
N PRO A 40 17.14 -0.26 -10.58
CA PRO A 40 16.18 0.06 -11.64
C PRO A 40 14.85 -0.65 -11.43
N ILE A 41 13.75 -0.01 -11.81
CA ILE A 41 12.43 -0.63 -11.80
C ILE A 41 12.33 -1.76 -12.84
N ASN A 42 12.98 -1.56 -13.99
CA ASN A 42 13.10 -2.54 -15.06
C ASN A 42 14.43 -2.38 -15.82
N ASN A 43 14.75 -3.38 -16.64
CA ASN A 43 15.99 -3.39 -17.42
C ASN A 43 15.96 -2.45 -18.64
N SER A 44 14.78 -1.93 -19.01
CA SER A 44 14.59 -1.08 -20.19
C SER A 44 14.92 0.40 -19.95
N ASN A 45 14.75 0.91 -18.73
CA ASN A 45 15.11 2.28 -18.36
C ASN A 45 15.93 2.31 -17.05
N PRO A 46 17.26 2.10 -17.13
CA PRO A 46 18.12 2.04 -15.94
C PRO A 46 18.17 3.32 -15.11
N GLN A 47 17.74 4.46 -15.66
CA GLN A 47 17.73 5.74 -14.94
C GLN A 47 16.53 5.87 -13.99
N GLU A 48 15.46 5.11 -14.21
CA GLU A 48 14.32 5.11 -13.30
C GLU A 48 14.50 4.01 -12.24
N THR A 49 14.89 4.44 -11.05
CA THR A 49 15.05 3.58 -9.88
C THR A 49 13.72 3.38 -9.15
N ARG A 50 13.65 2.33 -8.32
CA ARG A 50 12.48 2.09 -7.46
C ARG A 50 12.21 3.28 -6.52
N ILE A 51 13.26 3.86 -5.93
CA ILE A 51 13.13 5.02 -5.04
C ILE A 51 12.65 6.28 -5.77
N THR A 52 13.14 6.55 -6.99
CA THR A 52 12.67 7.71 -7.77
C THR A 52 11.20 7.58 -8.15
N SER A 53 10.77 6.39 -8.58
CA SER A 53 9.36 6.12 -8.92
C SER A 53 8.45 6.19 -7.69
N ALA A 54 8.92 5.67 -6.56
CA ALA A 54 8.21 5.74 -5.28
C ALA A 54 8.07 7.18 -4.76
N ARG A 55 9.11 8.01 -4.91
CA ARG A 55 9.09 9.44 -4.58
C ARG A 55 8.07 10.22 -5.42
N ASP A 56 8.09 10.02 -6.73
CA ASP A 56 7.19 10.69 -7.66
C ASP A 56 5.73 10.28 -7.40
N THR A 57 5.51 9.01 -7.06
CA THR A 57 4.19 8.52 -6.65
C THR A 57 3.75 9.10 -5.30
N LEU A 58 4.65 9.23 -4.34
CA LEU A 58 4.35 9.86 -3.05
C LEU A 58 3.99 11.34 -3.22
N LEU A 59 4.66 12.06 -4.11
CA LEU A 59 4.29 13.44 -4.47
C LEU A 59 2.85 13.49 -5.00
N LEU A 60 2.50 12.60 -5.93
CA LEU A 60 1.16 12.52 -6.49
C LEU A 60 0.10 12.21 -5.40
N LEU A 61 0.39 11.27 -4.50
CA LEU A 61 -0.46 10.94 -3.38
C LEU A 61 -0.70 12.14 -2.47
N LEU A 62 0.37 12.83 -2.05
CA LEU A 62 0.28 13.99 -1.16
C LEU A 62 -0.58 15.09 -1.77
N LYS A 63 -0.40 15.40 -3.05
CA LYS A 63 -1.19 16.40 -3.75
C LYS A 63 -2.64 15.95 -3.96
N SER A 64 -2.92 14.66 -3.97
CA SER A 64 -4.27 14.10 -4.16
C SER A 64 -5.05 13.88 -2.86
N LEU A 65 -4.45 14.15 -1.69
CA LEU A 65 -5.13 14.04 -0.40
C LEU A 65 -6.28 15.06 -0.28
N PRO A 66 -7.41 14.67 0.35
CA PRO A 66 -8.54 15.57 0.56
C PRO A 66 -8.24 16.60 1.65
N ILE A 67 -8.92 17.75 1.59
CA ILE A 67 -8.87 18.75 2.66
C ILE A 67 -9.58 18.23 3.91
N GLY A 68 -8.99 18.47 5.08
CA GLY A 68 -9.51 18.03 6.39
C GLY A 68 -9.00 16.66 6.86
N CYS A 69 -8.15 16.00 6.07
CA CYS A 69 -7.47 14.78 6.50
C CYS A 69 -6.22 15.06 7.33
N TYR A 70 -5.70 14.01 7.96
CA TYR A 70 -4.41 14.01 8.65
C TYR A 70 -3.44 13.13 7.89
N PHE A 71 -2.14 13.43 7.96
CA PHE A 71 -1.14 12.60 7.31
C PHE A 71 0.20 12.59 8.03
N ASN A 72 1.00 11.58 7.73
CA ASN A 72 2.41 11.51 8.09
C ASN A 72 3.18 10.63 7.11
N ILE A 73 4.49 10.84 7.03
CA ILE A 73 5.38 10.06 6.17
C ILE A 73 6.49 9.49 7.04
N TYR A 74 6.60 8.18 7.01
CA TYR A 74 7.64 7.38 7.60
C TYR A 74 8.56 6.85 6.52
N SER A 75 9.83 6.74 6.85
CA SER A 75 10.86 6.14 6.03
C SER A 75 11.55 5.05 6.82
N PHE A 76 11.92 3.94 6.19
CA PHE A 76 12.61 2.86 6.89
C PHE A 76 13.71 2.23 6.05
N GLY A 77 14.71 1.71 6.75
CA GLY A 77 15.77 0.87 6.27
C GLY A 77 16.33 0.06 7.45
N SER A 78 17.62 0.16 7.77
CA SER A 78 18.19 -0.33 9.05
C SER A 78 17.66 0.43 10.27
N SER A 79 17.26 1.68 10.07
CA SER A 79 16.59 2.56 11.05
C SER A 79 15.35 3.15 10.41
N PHE A 80 14.51 3.82 11.21
CA PHE A 80 13.35 4.53 10.67
C PHE A 80 13.36 6.01 11.03
N GLU A 81 12.73 6.80 10.18
CA GLU A 81 12.54 8.24 10.31
C GLU A 81 11.06 8.58 10.10
N HIS A 82 10.63 9.73 10.60
CA HIS A 82 9.33 10.30 10.28
C HIS A 82 9.44 11.80 10.04
N ILE A 83 8.62 12.33 9.13
CA ILE A 83 8.61 13.76 8.81
C ILE A 83 8.05 14.57 9.98
N PHE A 84 6.98 14.08 10.61
CA PHE A 84 6.32 14.73 11.73
C PHE A 84 6.27 13.79 12.95
N PRO A 85 6.44 14.29 14.19
CA PRO A 85 6.38 13.46 15.40
C PRO A 85 5.04 12.73 15.59
N LYS A 86 3.95 13.33 15.09
CA LYS A 86 2.59 12.77 15.04
C LYS A 86 1.95 13.20 13.74
N SER A 87 0.91 12.50 13.32
CA SER A 87 0.12 12.88 12.14
C SER A 87 -0.44 14.29 12.31
N VAL A 88 -0.25 15.11 11.28
CA VAL A 88 -0.65 16.53 11.26
C VAL A 88 -1.78 16.72 10.26
N GLU A 89 -2.60 17.75 10.48
CA GLU A 89 -3.64 18.14 9.53
C GLU A 89 -3.03 18.56 8.20
N TYR A 90 -3.64 18.11 7.10
CA TYR A 90 -3.22 18.46 5.74
C TYR A 90 -3.60 19.90 5.40
N ASN A 91 -2.58 20.78 5.35
CA ASN A 91 -2.68 22.17 4.92
C ASN A 91 -1.43 22.58 4.10
N GLU A 92 -1.43 23.81 3.56
CA GLU A 92 -0.34 24.33 2.71
C GLU A 92 1.04 24.18 3.37
N LYS A 93 1.18 24.64 4.61
CA LYS A 93 2.46 24.64 5.33
C LYS A 93 2.99 23.22 5.53
N THR A 94 2.14 22.32 6.00
CA THR A 94 2.53 20.91 6.24
C THR A 94 2.82 20.17 4.93
N MET A 95 2.07 20.47 3.88
CA MET A 95 2.24 19.87 2.56
C MET A 95 3.57 20.31 1.94
N GLU A 96 3.90 21.60 1.98
CA GLU A 96 5.18 22.11 1.50
C GLU A 96 6.38 21.52 2.27
N GLU A 97 6.28 21.41 3.60
CA GLU A 97 7.32 20.79 4.41
C GLU A 97 7.54 19.32 4.01
N ALA A 98 6.45 18.57 3.82
CA ALA A 98 6.50 17.18 3.41
C ALA A 98 7.10 17.04 2.00
N VAL A 99 6.64 17.83 1.03
CA VAL A 99 7.15 17.79 -0.35
C VAL A 99 8.64 18.09 -0.38
N LYS A 100 9.13 19.11 0.33
CA LYS A 100 10.57 19.43 0.41
C LYS A 100 11.41 18.25 0.88
N LYS A 101 10.94 17.52 1.90
CA LYS A 101 11.64 16.32 2.40
C LYS A 101 11.53 15.15 1.42
N VAL A 102 10.38 14.96 0.77
CA VAL A 102 10.17 13.90 -0.23
C VAL A 102 11.08 14.10 -1.43
N GLU A 103 11.24 15.33 -1.94
CA GLU A 103 12.07 15.61 -3.11
C GLU A 103 13.54 15.16 -2.96
N VAL A 104 14.07 15.20 -1.73
CA VAL A 104 15.45 14.81 -1.40
C VAL A 104 15.58 13.37 -0.88
N MET A 105 14.51 12.57 -0.88
CA MET A 105 14.57 11.18 -0.44
C MET A 105 15.43 10.33 -1.36
N ASP A 106 16.27 9.49 -0.76
CA ASP A 106 17.13 8.53 -1.46
C ASP A 106 17.22 7.19 -0.67
N SER A 107 17.68 6.15 -1.34
CA SER A 107 17.86 4.76 -0.89
C SER A 107 19.05 4.56 0.07
N ASN A 108 19.19 5.43 1.07
CA ASN A 108 20.38 5.55 1.92
C ASN A 108 20.18 5.10 3.38
N LEU A 109 19.10 4.37 3.70
CA LEU A 109 18.83 3.87 5.05
C LEU A 109 19.38 2.47 5.35
N GLY A 110 20.07 1.83 4.40
CA GLY A 110 20.77 0.57 4.62
C GLY A 110 19.89 -0.67 4.39
N GLY A 111 19.70 -1.51 5.41
CA GLY A 111 18.92 -2.75 5.38
C GLY A 111 17.41 -2.52 5.40
N THR A 112 16.63 -3.52 5.83
CA THR A 112 15.16 -3.51 5.68
C THR A 112 14.44 -3.97 6.95
N GLU A 113 14.32 -3.08 7.94
CA GLU A 113 13.69 -3.34 9.26
C GLU A 113 12.31 -2.69 9.37
N ILE A 114 11.28 -3.31 8.77
CA ILE A 114 9.92 -2.77 8.73
C ILE A 114 9.14 -2.90 10.05
N LEU A 115 9.53 -3.82 10.95
CA LEU A 115 8.75 -4.09 12.16
C LEU A 115 8.78 -2.91 13.16
N GLN A 116 9.94 -2.27 13.33
CA GLN A 116 10.10 -1.13 14.24
C GLN A 116 9.22 0.08 13.89
N PRO A 117 9.20 0.58 12.64
CA PRO A 117 8.31 1.69 12.28
C PRO A 117 6.83 1.31 12.42
N LEU A 118 6.44 0.06 12.11
CA LEU A 118 5.06 -0.39 12.33
C LEU A 118 4.67 -0.37 13.81
N GLN A 119 5.54 -0.86 14.70
CA GLN A 119 5.33 -0.77 16.15
C GLN A 119 5.17 0.68 16.61
N HIS A 120 6.00 1.58 16.09
CA HIS A 120 5.91 2.99 16.40
C HIS A 120 4.59 3.60 15.91
N ILE A 121 4.21 3.38 14.66
CA ILE A 121 2.96 3.87 14.07
C ILE A 121 1.76 3.40 14.90
N TYR A 122 1.67 2.11 15.22
CA TYR A 122 0.54 1.58 15.99
C TYR A 122 0.56 1.99 17.47
N SER A 123 1.71 2.40 18.01
CA SER A 123 1.77 3.00 19.36
C SER A 123 1.20 4.42 19.42
N GLN A 124 1.11 5.12 18.29
CA GLN A 124 0.54 6.46 18.23
C GLN A 124 -0.98 6.43 18.41
N PRO A 125 -1.57 7.34 19.20
CA PRO A 125 -3.01 7.38 19.41
C PRO A 125 -3.75 7.57 18.09
N CYS A 126 -4.84 6.83 17.89
CA CYS A 126 -5.72 7.02 16.74
C CYS A 126 -6.49 8.33 16.88
N ILE A 127 -6.68 9.05 15.77
CA ILE A 127 -7.44 10.30 15.76
C ILE A 127 -8.94 9.95 15.68
N PRO A 128 -9.78 10.44 16.60
CA PRO A 128 -11.21 10.13 16.58
C PRO A 128 -11.87 10.48 15.25
N LYS A 129 -12.70 9.56 14.72
CA LYS A 129 -13.42 9.69 13.43
C LYS A 129 -12.52 9.83 12.19
N GLN A 130 -11.21 9.59 12.32
CA GLN A 130 -10.25 9.63 11.22
C GLN A 130 -9.62 8.23 11.09
N PRO A 131 -10.22 7.32 10.30
CA PRO A 131 -9.70 5.96 10.19
C PRO A 131 -8.30 5.99 9.56
N ARG A 132 -7.35 5.31 10.20
CA ARG A 132 -5.95 5.33 9.75
C ARG A 132 -5.72 4.40 8.55
N GLN A 133 -5.23 4.96 7.47
CA GLN A 133 -4.91 4.33 6.20
C GLN A 133 -3.39 4.26 6.07
N LEU A 134 -2.80 3.07 6.23
CA LEU A 134 -1.37 2.83 6.10
C LEU A 134 -1.05 2.37 4.67
N PHE A 135 -0.13 3.06 4.00
CA PHE A 135 0.37 2.73 2.67
C PHE A 135 1.84 2.30 2.79
N VAL A 136 2.15 1.04 2.51
CA VAL A 136 3.50 0.48 2.64
C VAL A 136 4.12 0.27 1.27
N PHE A 137 5.24 0.93 1.00
CA PHE A 137 6.00 0.80 -0.24
C PHE A 137 7.30 0.08 0.06
N THR A 138 7.51 -1.09 -0.53
CA THR A 138 8.73 -1.90 -0.29
C THR A 138 8.98 -2.84 -1.46
N ASP A 139 10.23 -3.20 -1.69
CA ASP A 139 10.60 -4.29 -2.60
C ASP A 139 10.70 -5.66 -1.88
N GLY A 140 10.26 -5.73 -0.62
CA GLY A 140 9.90 -6.97 0.05
C GLY A 140 11.04 -7.82 0.61
N GLU A 141 12.26 -7.28 0.72
CA GLU A 141 13.42 -7.96 1.31
C GLU A 141 13.38 -8.01 2.86
N VAL A 142 12.31 -8.59 3.43
CA VAL A 142 12.08 -8.66 4.89
C VAL A 142 12.19 -10.09 5.42
N GLY A 143 13.11 -10.32 6.37
CA GLY A 143 13.36 -11.64 6.96
C GLY A 143 12.29 -12.12 7.97
N ASN A 144 11.60 -11.21 8.65
CA ASN A 144 10.62 -11.50 9.72
C ASN A 144 9.16 -11.35 9.29
N THR A 145 8.83 -11.87 8.10
CA THR A 145 7.51 -11.73 7.46
C THR A 145 6.33 -12.10 8.39
N LYS A 146 6.42 -13.20 9.15
CA LYS A 146 5.34 -13.63 10.05
C LYS A 146 5.08 -12.64 11.18
N GLU A 147 6.13 -12.14 11.83
CA GLU A 147 6.01 -11.19 12.95
C GLU A 147 5.38 -9.88 12.49
N VAL A 148 5.75 -9.42 11.30
CA VAL A 148 5.19 -8.21 10.68
C VAL A 148 3.69 -8.39 10.43
N ILE A 149 3.28 -9.49 9.80
CA ILE A 149 1.86 -9.78 9.52
C ILE A 149 1.06 -9.91 10.82
N ASP A 150 1.60 -10.62 11.82
CA ASP A 150 0.94 -10.81 13.11
C ASP A 150 0.79 -9.46 13.85
N HIS A 151 1.75 -8.55 13.70
CA HIS A 151 1.68 -7.21 14.28
C HIS A 151 0.63 -6.32 13.60
N VAL A 152 0.53 -6.35 12.27
CA VAL A 152 -0.52 -5.65 11.53
C VAL A 152 -1.90 -6.20 11.90
N LYS A 153 -2.05 -7.53 11.97
CA LYS A 153 -3.32 -8.20 12.33
C LYS A 153 -3.84 -7.78 13.71
N LYS A 154 -2.96 -7.62 14.70
CA LYS A 154 -3.33 -7.16 16.05
C LYS A 154 -3.94 -5.75 16.07
N ASN A 155 -3.62 -4.93 15.07
CA ASN A 155 -4.05 -3.53 14.97
C ASN A 155 -5.11 -3.28 13.88
N ALA A 156 -5.59 -4.35 13.22
CA ALA A 156 -6.51 -4.27 12.08
C ALA A 156 -7.91 -3.73 12.42
N GLY A 157 -8.27 -3.63 13.70
CA GLY A 157 -9.57 -3.09 14.13
C GLY A 157 -9.70 -1.58 13.96
N SER A 158 -8.59 -0.84 13.90
CA SER A 158 -8.57 0.63 13.83
C SER A 158 -7.82 1.18 12.61
N HIS A 159 -7.35 0.29 11.72
CA HIS A 159 -6.42 0.62 10.65
C HIS A 159 -6.68 -0.20 9.40
N ARG A 160 -6.44 0.41 8.24
CA ARG A 160 -6.28 -0.30 6.98
C ARG A 160 -4.82 -0.30 6.52
N CYS A 161 -4.39 -1.39 5.89
CA CYS A 161 -3.05 -1.48 5.30
C CYS A 161 -3.12 -1.78 3.80
N PHE A 162 -2.60 -0.88 2.98
CA PHE A 162 -2.35 -1.06 1.56
C PHE A 162 -0.85 -1.30 1.37
N SER A 163 -0.47 -2.23 0.51
CA SER A 163 0.93 -2.59 0.33
C SER A 163 1.31 -2.71 -1.13
N PHE A 164 2.44 -2.12 -1.48
CA PHE A 164 2.97 -2.02 -2.82
C PHE A 164 4.31 -2.74 -2.88
N GLY A 165 4.33 -3.90 -3.54
CA GLY A 165 5.54 -4.65 -3.83
C GLY A 165 6.22 -4.10 -5.07
N ILE A 166 7.39 -3.51 -4.94
CA ILE A 166 8.10 -2.82 -6.03
C ILE A 166 9.20 -3.74 -6.59
N GLY A 167 9.14 -4.03 -7.88
CA GLY A 167 10.11 -4.86 -8.60
C GLY A 167 9.81 -6.37 -8.54
N GLU A 168 10.49 -7.12 -9.41
CA GLU A 168 10.29 -8.57 -9.59
C GLU A 168 10.69 -9.41 -8.35
N GLY A 169 11.49 -8.84 -7.45
CA GLY A 169 11.93 -9.49 -6.21
C GLY A 169 10.94 -9.42 -5.05
N ALA A 170 9.83 -8.67 -5.21
CA ALA A 170 8.93 -8.38 -4.10
C ALA A 170 8.27 -9.61 -3.50
N SER A 171 8.48 -9.81 -2.19
CA SER A 171 7.93 -10.94 -1.43
C SER A 171 6.40 -10.96 -1.47
N SER A 172 5.82 -11.86 -2.26
CA SER A 172 4.37 -12.00 -2.33
C SER A 172 3.75 -12.41 -1.00
N ALA A 173 4.50 -13.11 -0.14
CA ALA A 173 4.04 -13.50 1.19
C ALA A 173 3.88 -12.28 2.10
N LEU A 174 4.86 -11.36 2.08
CA LEU A 174 4.81 -10.13 2.87
C LEU A 174 3.70 -9.20 2.39
N ILE A 175 3.74 -8.83 1.10
CA ILE A 175 2.82 -7.84 0.51
C ILE A 175 1.36 -8.30 0.64
N ASN A 176 1.04 -9.51 0.20
CA ASN A 176 -0.33 -10.02 0.37
C ASN A 176 -0.69 -10.24 1.85
N GLY A 177 0.29 -10.61 2.67
CA GLY A 177 0.11 -10.87 4.09
C GLY A 177 -0.32 -9.63 4.87
N ILE A 178 0.41 -8.52 4.73
CA ILE A 178 0.11 -7.27 5.46
C ILE A 178 -1.17 -6.62 4.96
N ALA A 179 -1.40 -6.58 3.65
CA ALA A 179 -2.63 -6.02 3.09
C ALA A 179 -3.86 -6.78 3.57
N LYS A 180 -3.81 -8.12 3.50
CA LYS A 180 -4.92 -8.96 3.95
C LYS A 180 -5.13 -8.87 5.46
N ALA A 181 -4.05 -8.87 6.24
CA ALA A 181 -4.13 -8.76 7.70
C ALA A 181 -4.70 -7.41 8.15
N GLY A 182 -4.36 -6.33 7.44
CA GLY A 182 -4.88 -4.99 7.68
C GLY A 182 -6.10 -4.62 6.85
N GLY A 183 -6.82 -5.57 6.24
CA GLY A 183 -8.08 -5.28 5.53
C GLY A 183 -7.99 -4.31 4.33
N GLY A 184 -6.82 -4.17 3.71
CA GLY A 184 -6.61 -3.36 2.50
C GLY A 184 -6.20 -4.22 1.29
N HIS A 185 -5.52 -3.59 0.33
CA HIS A 185 -5.18 -4.20 -0.96
C HIS A 185 -3.68 -4.29 -1.18
N ALA A 186 -3.25 -5.41 -1.77
CA ALA A 186 -1.89 -5.64 -2.23
C ALA A 186 -1.80 -5.35 -3.73
N GLN A 187 -0.76 -4.63 -4.14
CA GLN A 187 -0.45 -4.41 -5.54
C GLN A 187 1.05 -4.65 -5.78
N PHE A 188 1.36 -5.22 -6.93
CA PHE A 188 2.73 -5.44 -7.37
C PHE A 188 3.04 -4.53 -8.55
N ILE A 189 4.22 -3.93 -8.56
CA ILE A 189 4.71 -3.05 -9.62
C ILE A 189 5.92 -3.76 -10.24
N THR A 190 5.69 -4.39 -11.39
CA THR A 190 6.64 -5.30 -12.06
C THR A 190 6.75 -4.96 -13.55
N GLY A 191 7.85 -5.34 -14.20
CA GLY A 191 8.07 -5.09 -15.63
C GLY A 191 7.86 -3.63 -16.06
N THR A 192 6.85 -3.43 -16.92
CA THR A 192 6.50 -2.11 -17.48
C THR A 192 5.36 -1.42 -16.73
N ASP A 193 4.96 -1.93 -15.57
CA ASP A 193 3.88 -1.35 -14.78
C ASP A 193 4.24 0.04 -14.26
N ARG A 194 3.29 0.98 -14.38
CA ARG A 194 3.38 2.27 -13.70
C ARG A 194 2.82 2.17 -12.29
N MET A 195 3.54 2.76 -11.33
CA MET A 195 3.17 2.73 -9.91
C MET A 195 1.99 3.67 -9.61
N GLN A 196 1.98 4.84 -10.26
CA GLN A 196 1.03 5.93 -10.05
C GLN A 196 -0.44 5.49 -10.18
N PRO A 197 -0.92 4.89 -11.30
CA PRO A 197 -2.34 4.54 -11.43
C PRO A 197 -2.79 3.50 -10.39
N LYS A 198 -1.92 2.52 -10.14
CA LYS A 198 -2.08 1.46 -9.13
C LYS A 198 -2.30 2.05 -7.73
N VAL A 199 -1.39 2.93 -7.32
CA VAL A 199 -1.43 3.57 -6.01
C VAL A 199 -2.61 4.53 -5.88
N MET A 200 -2.95 5.26 -6.94
CA MET A 200 -4.12 6.15 -6.97
C MET A 200 -5.43 5.37 -6.88
N GLN A 201 -5.51 4.18 -7.47
CA GLN A 201 -6.63 3.26 -7.25
C GLN A 201 -6.74 2.84 -5.78
N SER A 202 -5.61 2.54 -5.12
CA SER A 202 -5.61 2.23 -3.68
C SER A 202 -6.00 3.42 -2.81
N LEU A 203 -5.63 4.65 -3.18
CA LEU A 203 -6.09 5.87 -2.52
C LEU A 203 -7.61 6.03 -2.65
N LYS A 204 -8.19 5.76 -3.83
CA LYS A 204 -9.65 5.76 -4.01
C LYS A 204 -10.33 4.79 -3.06
N PHE A 205 -9.80 3.57 -2.90
CA PHE A 205 -10.32 2.61 -1.91
C PHE A 205 -10.14 3.10 -0.47
N ALA A 206 -9.01 3.74 -0.16
CA ALA A 206 -8.74 4.30 1.16
C ALA A 206 -9.66 5.48 1.53
N LEU A 207 -10.17 6.21 0.53
CA LEU A 207 -11.14 7.29 0.70
C LEU A 207 -12.59 6.79 0.82
N GLN A 208 -12.84 5.51 0.55
CA GLN A 208 -14.18 4.96 0.74
C GLN A 208 -14.53 4.86 2.23
N PRO A 209 -15.78 5.16 2.60
CA PRO A 209 -16.25 4.97 3.97
C PRO A 209 -16.14 3.51 4.38
N SER A 210 -15.74 3.29 5.64
CA SER A 210 -15.84 1.99 6.30
C SER A 210 -17.22 1.82 6.91
N VAL A 211 -17.76 0.62 6.77
CA VAL A 211 -18.87 0.16 7.60
C VAL A 211 -18.34 -0.35 8.93
N GLU A 212 -18.96 0.10 10.01
CA GLU A 212 -18.60 -0.21 11.39
C GLU A 212 -19.69 -1.05 12.08
N GLU A 213 -19.38 -1.57 13.27
CA GLU A 213 -20.32 -2.29 14.15
C GLU A 213 -21.05 -3.47 13.45
N ILE A 214 -20.29 -4.22 12.65
CA ILE A 214 -20.84 -5.33 11.88
C ILE A 214 -21.14 -6.50 12.81
N SER A 215 -22.39 -6.95 12.80
CA SER A 215 -22.81 -8.17 13.47
C SER A 215 -23.64 -9.04 12.54
N VAL A 216 -23.47 -10.35 12.66
CA VAL A 216 -24.15 -11.34 11.81
C VAL A 216 -24.98 -12.22 12.72
N ALA A 217 -26.30 -12.14 12.56
CA ALA A 217 -27.26 -12.93 13.29
C ALA A 217 -27.83 -14.02 12.37
N TRP A 218 -27.95 -15.24 12.90
CA TRP A 218 -28.50 -16.39 12.20
C TRP A 218 -29.85 -16.72 12.84
N ASP A 219 -30.90 -16.66 12.04
CA ASP A 219 -32.24 -17.08 12.45
C ASP A 219 -32.52 -18.43 11.79
N LEU A 220 -32.53 -19.48 12.61
CA LEU A 220 -32.60 -20.87 12.18
C LEU A 220 -33.78 -21.58 12.87
N PRO A 221 -34.40 -22.57 12.20
CA PRO A 221 -35.44 -23.38 12.82
C PRO A 221 -34.97 -24.08 14.09
N LYS A 222 -35.93 -24.36 14.99
CA LYS A 222 -35.65 -25.11 16.22
C LYS A 222 -34.98 -26.45 15.90
N GLY A 223 -33.83 -26.69 16.53
CA GLY A 223 -33.04 -27.92 16.36
C GLY A 223 -31.87 -27.79 15.40
N VAL A 224 -31.73 -26.66 14.68
CA VAL A 224 -30.60 -26.38 13.79
C VAL A 224 -29.71 -25.29 14.40
N SER A 225 -28.39 -25.45 14.32
CA SER A 225 -27.43 -24.42 14.75
C SER A 225 -26.34 -24.19 13.71
N ALA A 226 -25.83 -22.95 13.64
CA ALA A 226 -24.73 -22.57 12.76
C ALA A 226 -23.44 -22.35 13.57
N THR A 227 -22.39 -23.07 13.20
CA THR A 227 -21.03 -22.83 13.68
C THR A 227 -20.27 -22.02 12.64
N ILE A 228 -19.84 -20.80 12.99
CA ILE A 228 -19.09 -19.94 12.07
C ILE A 228 -17.65 -20.42 11.98
N LEU A 229 -17.22 -20.69 10.75
CA LEU A 229 -15.90 -21.23 10.42
C LEU A 229 -14.93 -20.14 9.94
N SER A 230 -15.44 -18.99 9.53
CA SER A 230 -14.65 -17.82 9.13
C SER A 230 -14.40 -16.87 10.31
N PRO A 231 -13.28 -16.12 10.31
CA PRO A 231 -13.10 -15.01 11.23
C PRO A 231 -14.24 -13.97 11.15
N PRO A 232 -14.53 -13.24 12.24
CA PRO A 232 -15.55 -12.20 12.23
C PRO A 232 -15.15 -11.09 11.24
N ILE A 233 -16.14 -10.56 10.52
CA ILE A 233 -15.95 -9.40 9.64
C ILE A 233 -15.97 -8.16 10.53
N THR A 234 -14.84 -7.48 10.65
CA THR A 234 -14.70 -6.27 11.47
C THR A 234 -14.97 -4.99 10.69
N THR A 235 -14.77 -5.01 9.36
CA THR A 235 -14.93 -3.85 8.48
C THR A 235 -15.41 -4.30 7.09
N MET A 236 -16.25 -3.51 6.43
CA MET A 236 -16.66 -3.72 5.04
C MET A 236 -16.49 -2.44 4.22
N PHE A 237 -16.14 -2.62 2.93
CA PHE A 237 -15.90 -1.54 1.98
C PHE A 237 -16.69 -1.78 0.70
N GLN A 238 -17.00 -0.70 0.00
CA GLN A 238 -17.76 -0.78 -1.25
C GLN A 238 -16.99 -1.57 -2.30
N GLY A 239 -17.68 -2.49 -2.97
CA GLY A 239 -17.10 -3.35 -4.00
C GLY A 239 -16.14 -4.43 -3.46
N GLN A 240 -15.85 -4.45 -2.15
CA GLN A 240 -15.04 -5.49 -1.54
C GLN A 240 -15.91 -6.64 -1.05
N ARG A 241 -15.77 -7.80 -1.70
CA ARG A 241 -16.46 -9.02 -1.31
C ARG A 241 -15.98 -9.51 0.06
N SER A 242 -16.92 -9.69 0.98
CA SER A 242 -16.68 -10.38 2.26
C SER A 242 -17.33 -11.77 2.25
N LEU A 243 -16.68 -12.74 2.89
CA LEU A 243 -17.08 -14.14 2.87
C LEU A 243 -17.27 -14.66 4.29
N ILE A 244 -18.42 -15.28 4.54
CA ILE A 244 -18.69 -16.00 5.78
C ILE A 244 -18.93 -17.47 5.44
N TYR A 245 -18.26 -18.35 6.15
CA TYR A 245 -18.49 -19.78 6.08
C TYR A 245 -19.12 -20.25 7.39
N ALA A 246 -20.21 -21.02 7.31
CA ALA A 246 -20.86 -21.59 8.47
C ALA A 246 -21.19 -23.06 8.23
N GLN A 247 -20.93 -23.92 9.22
CA GLN A 247 -21.37 -25.30 9.25
C GLN A 247 -22.71 -25.38 9.97
N LEU A 248 -23.70 -25.98 9.33
CA LEU A 248 -25.02 -26.20 9.91
C LEU A 248 -25.06 -27.59 10.54
N THR A 249 -25.52 -27.67 11.78
CA THR A 249 -25.68 -28.94 12.50
C THR A 249 -27.12 -29.09 12.99
N GLY A 250 -27.61 -30.32 13.08
CA GLY A 250 -28.96 -30.64 13.53
C GLY A 250 -29.88 -31.17 12.42
N GLU A 251 -31.08 -31.59 12.81
CA GLU A 251 -32.10 -32.14 11.91
C GLU A 251 -33.18 -31.08 11.63
N SER A 252 -33.41 -30.77 10.34
CA SER A 252 -34.47 -29.84 9.93
C SER A 252 -35.51 -30.55 9.06
N PRO A 253 -36.81 -30.19 9.16
CA PRO A 253 -37.80 -30.56 8.16
C PRO A 253 -37.35 -30.15 6.76
N ALA A 254 -37.57 -30.98 5.75
CA ALA A 254 -37.03 -30.85 4.38
C ALA A 254 -37.43 -29.57 3.61
N ALA A 255 -38.32 -28.75 4.16
CA ALA A 255 -38.81 -27.49 3.59
C ALA A 255 -38.51 -26.26 4.46
N SER A 256 -37.56 -26.36 5.39
CA SER A 256 -37.28 -25.26 6.32
C SER A 256 -36.31 -24.25 5.70
N GLU A 257 -36.62 -22.97 5.88
CA GLU A 257 -35.74 -21.86 5.50
C GLU A 257 -34.99 -21.35 6.74
N GLY A 258 -33.77 -20.87 6.53
CA GLY A 258 -33.02 -20.08 7.49
C GLY A 258 -32.82 -18.67 6.94
N SER A 259 -32.46 -17.73 7.81
CA SER A 259 -32.05 -16.40 7.38
C SER A 259 -30.78 -15.93 8.08
N VAL A 260 -30.00 -15.14 7.35
CA VAL A 260 -28.82 -14.43 7.87
C VAL A 260 -29.13 -12.95 7.83
N THR A 261 -29.07 -12.30 8.99
CA THR A 261 -29.21 -10.84 9.12
C THR A 261 -27.85 -10.24 9.42
N VAL A 262 -27.40 -9.35 8.55
CA VAL A 262 -26.20 -8.54 8.76
C VAL A 262 -26.65 -7.16 9.24
N LYS A 263 -26.28 -6.80 10.46
CA LYS A 263 -26.51 -5.47 11.04
C LYS A 263 -25.20 -4.69 11.04
N TYR A 264 -25.26 -3.41 10.74
CA TYR A 264 -24.07 -2.57 10.63
C TYR A 264 -24.41 -1.09 10.78
N SER A 265 -23.39 -0.27 11.04
CA SER A 265 -23.50 1.20 11.07
C SER A 265 -22.81 1.81 9.86
N LEU A 266 -23.56 2.61 9.09
CA LEU A 266 -23.06 3.35 7.93
C LEU A 266 -23.25 4.84 8.19
N ALA A 267 -22.17 5.62 8.21
CA ALA A 267 -22.22 7.06 8.52
C ALA A 267 -22.88 7.38 9.89
N GLY A 268 -22.80 6.47 10.86
CA GLY A 268 -23.48 6.61 12.15
C GLY A 268 -24.97 6.24 12.13
N HIS A 269 -25.50 5.77 11.00
CA HIS A 269 -26.87 5.28 10.89
C HIS A 269 -26.91 3.74 10.92
N PRO A 270 -27.65 3.13 11.87
CA PRO A 270 -27.81 1.69 11.91
C PRO A 270 -28.63 1.21 10.70
N SER A 271 -28.14 0.17 10.06
CA SER A 271 -28.74 -0.47 8.89
C SER A 271 -28.71 -1.99 9.06
N GLN A 272 -29.61 -2.70 8.38
CA GLN A 272 -29.62 -4.15 8.37
C GLN A 272 -30.08 -4.72 7.03
N ASN A 273 -29.48 -5.83 6.63
CA ASN A 273 -29.85 -6.58 5.43
C ASN A 273 -30.08 -8.04 5.83
N GLN A 274 -31.20 -8.61 5.40
CA GLN A 274 -31.55 -10.01 5.66
C GLN A 274 -31.51 -10.81 4.35
N LEU A 275 -30.90 -11.99 4.41
CA LEU A 275 -30.81 -12.94 3.31
C LEU A 275 -31.44 -14.26 3.75
N ASN A 276 -32.45 -14.72 3.02
CA ASN A 276 -33.09 -16.01 3.26
C ASN A 276 -32.43 -17.08 2.39
N PHE A 277 -32.30 -18.29 2.93
CA PHE A 277 -31.75 -19.44 2.22
C PHE A 277 -32.44 -20.73 2.64
N GLY A 278 -32.57 -21.68 1.70
CA GLY A 278 -33.09 -23.01 1.98
C GLY A 278 -32.07 -23.85 2.75
N LEU A 279 -32.53 -24.63 3.73
CA LEU A 279 -31.66 -25.56 4.48
C LEU A 279 -31.41 -26.87 3.71
N LYS A 280 -32.20 -27.16 2.67
CA LYS A 280 -31.93 -28.28 1.77
C LYS A 280 -30.72 -27.92 0.89
N PRO A 281 -29.61 -28.68 0.95
CA PRO A 281 -28.47 -28.44 0.08
C PRO A 281 -28.87 -28.58 -1.39
N ALA A 282 -28.32 -27.72 -2.26
CA ALA A 282 -28.47 -27.90 -3.69
C ALA A 282 -27.80 -29.21 -4.14
N GLU A 283 -28.52 -29.98 -4.96
CA GLU A 283 -28.05 -31.23 -5.54
C GLU A 283 -26.83 -30.96 -6.45
N ASP A 284 -25.86 -31.89 -6.49
CA ASP A 284 -24.66 -31.84 -7.33
C ASP A 284 -23.64 -30.70 -7.11
N THR A 285 -23.63 -30.05 -5.94
CA THR A 285 -22.67 -28.96 -5.65
C THR A 285 -21.23 -29.40 -5.35
N GLY A 286 -20.98 -30.71 -5.21
CA GLY A 286 -19.67 -31.26 -4.84
C GLY A 286 -19.19 -30.81 -3.46
N LEU A 287 -17.87 -30.86 -3.22
CA LEU A 287 -17.24 -30.50 -1.93
C LEU A 287 -16.52 -29.14 -1.96
N THR A 288 -16.79 -28.31 -2.96
CA THR A 288 -16.04 -27.06 -3.18
C THR A 288 -16.19 -26.09 -2.00
N VAL A 289 -17.43 -25.87 -1.54
CA VAL A 289 -17.71 -24.98 -0.40
C VAL A 289 -17.11 -25.54 0.88
N HIS A 290 -17.23 -26.85 1.13
CA HIS A 290 -16.60 -27.53 2.26
C HIS A 290 -15.08 -27.35 2.26
N ARG A 291 -14.41 -27.49 1.11
CA ARG A 291 -12.97 -27.29 0.98
C ARG A 291 -12.55 -25.83 1.19
N LEU A 292 -13.34 -24.86 0.72
CA LEU A 292 -13.08 -23.44 0.96
C LEU A 292 -13.24 -23.07 2.45
N ALA A 293 -14.27 -23.61 3.10
CA ALA A 293 -14.47 -23.46 4.53
C ALA A 293 -13.32 -24.10 5.32
N ALA A 294 -12.95 -25.35 4.99
CA ALA A 294 -11.82 -26.04 5.61
C ALA A 294 -10.50 -25.27 5.44
N ARG A 295 -10.23 -24.74 4.24
CA ARG A 295 -9.05 -23.89 3.98
C ARG A 295 -9.04 -22.63 4.84
N THR A 296 -10.21 -22.04 5.09
CA THR A 296 -10.34 -20.84 5.92
C THR A 296 -10.02 -21.15 7.38
N VAL A 297 -10.54 -22.26 7.91
CA VAL A 297 -10.27 -22.73 9.28
C VAL A 297 -8.79 -23.10 9.45
N ILE A 298 -8.21 -23.87 8.51
CA ILE A 298 -6.78 -24.24 8.52
C ILE A 298 -5.92 -22.98 8.61
N ARG A 299 -6.20 -21.96 7.78
CA ARG A 299 -5.46 -20.69 7.83
C ARG A 299 -5.61 -19.96 9.17
N SER A 300 -6.79 -20.00 9.81
CA SER A 300 -6.95 -19.40 11.13
C SER A 300 -6.08 -20.11 12.16
N LEU A 301 -6.10 -21.45 12.18
CA LEU A 301 -5.30 -22.28 13.08
C LEU A 301 -3.79 -22.07 12.86
N GLU A 302 -3.35 -21.90 11.61
CA GLU A 302 -1.95 -21.61 11.27
C GLU A 302 -1.50 -20.22 11.74
N LEU A 303 -2.41 -19.24 11.72
CA LEU A 303 -2.13 -17.88 12.18
C LEU A 303 -2.18 -17.76 13.70
N GLU A 304 -3.05 -18.51 14.36
CA GLU A 304 -3.23 -18.56 15.82
C GLU A 304 -2.16 -19.36 16.57
N GLN A 305 -1.06 -19.73 15.89
CA GLN A 305 0.05 -20.45 16.50
C GLN A 305 0.56 -19.71 17.75
N ALA A 306 0.31 -20.33 18.91
CA ALA A 306 0.84 -19.89 20.20
C ALA A 306 2.39 -19.94 20.18
N PRO A 307 3.08 -19.20 21.07
CA PRO A 307 4.53 -19.26 21.16
C PRO A 307 5.03 -20.70 21.38
N TYR A 308 6.23 -21.00 20.89
CA TYR A 308 6.88 -22.29 21.04
C TYR A 308 6.95 -22.67 22.54
N GLY A 309 6.30 -23.78 22.92
CA GLY A 309 6.22 -24.26 24.31
C GLY A 309 4.84 -24.16 24.98
N ASP A 310 3.84 -23.53 24.36
CA ASP A 310 2.45 -23.55 24.86
C ASP A 310 1.75 -24.89 24.47
N PRO A 311 1.09 -25.60 25.40
CA PRO A 311 0.31 -26.81 25.09
C PRO A 311 -0.73 -26.62 23.99
N ARG A 312 -1.29 -25.40 23.84
CA ARG A 312 -2.25 -25.03 22.78
C ARG A 312 -1.64 -25.05 21.39
N TYR A 313 -0.32 -24.91 21.27
CA TYR A 313 0.40 -25.03 20.01
C TYR A 313 0.17 -26.40 19.37
N GLY A 314 0.28 -27.46 20.17
CA GLY A 314 0.08 -28.84 19.70
C GLY A 314 -1.37 -29.15 19.35
N GLU A 315 -2.35 -28.51 19.99
CA GLU A 315 -3.78 -28.75 19.73
C GLU A 315 -4.23 -28.13 18.40
N ALA A 316 -3.87 -26.86 18.15
CA ALA A 316 -4.17 -26.19 16.88
C ALA A 316 -3.52 -26.90 15.70
N GLN A 317 -2.27 -27.34 15.85
CA GLN A 317 -1.57 -28.13 14.84
C GLN A 317 -2.29 -29.46 14.55
N LYS A 318 -2.68 -30.21 15.58
CA LYS A 318 -3.41 -31.49 15.42
C LYS A 318 -4.74 -31.28 14.68
N LYS A 319 -5.53 -30.27 15.07
CA LYS A 319 -6.79 -29.92 14.38
C LYS A 319 -6.57 -29.53 12.92
N ALA A 320 -5.52 -28.76 12.63
CA ALA A 320 -5.19 -28.36 11.26
C ALA A 320 -4.81 -29.57 10.40
N VAL A 321 -4.02 -30.51 10.94
CA VAL A 321 -3.65 -31.76 10.25
C VAL A 321 -4.87 -32.63 10.01
N GLU A 322 -5.71 -32.86 11.03
CA GLU A 322 -6.92 -33.67 10.90
C GLU A 322 -7.87 -33.11 9.84
N LEU A 323 -8.17 -31.81 9.91
CA LEU A 323 -9.04 -31.14 8.94
C LEU A 323 -8.45 -31.16 7.53
N SER A 324 -7.14 -30.97 7.40
CA SER A 324 -6.42 -31.05 6.13
C SER A 324 -6.57 -32.42 5.47
N VAL A 325 -6.37 -33.49 6.24
CA VAL A 325 -6.51 -34.88 5.75
C VAL A 325 -7.96 -35.19 5.38
N GLN A 326 -8.93 -34.83 6.23
CA GLN A 326 -10.35 -35.12 5.98
C GLN A 326 -10.90 -34.37 4.77
N SER A 327 -10.52 -33.10 4.59
CA SER A 327 -11.02 -32.26 3.50
C SER A 327 -10.22 -32.39 2.19
N GLY A 328 -9.02 -32.96 2.25
CA GLY A 328 -8.07 -32.98 1.13
C GLY A 328 -7.53 -31.58 0.78
N VAL A 329 -7.38 -30.70 1.77
CA VAL A 329 -6.87 -29.33 1.59
C VAL A 329 -5.48 -29.24 2.22
N SER A 330 -4.48 -28.76 1.48
CA SER A 330 -3.10 -28.61 1.98
C SER A 330 -3.01 -27.63 3.15
N SER A 331 -2.17 -27.96 4.12
CA SER A 331 -1.76 -27.07 5.22
C SER A 331 -0.23 -26.96 5.27
N SER A 332 0.30 -26.05 6.07
CA SER A 332 1.72 -25.94 6.42
C SER A 332 2.29 -27.18 7.14
N PHE A 333 1.41 -28.06 7.64
CA PHE A 333 1.77 -29.28 8.38
C PHE A 333 1.54 -30.58 7.58
N THR A 334 0.99 -30.49 6.37
CA THR A 334 0.63 -31.65 5.53
C THR A 334 1.17 -31.49 4.11
N ALA A 335 1.37 -32.60 3.42
CA ALA A 335 1.87 -32.61 2.05
C ALA A 335 1.20 -33.70 1.22
N PHE A 336 1.01 -33.44 -0.08
CA PHE A 336 0.58 -34.45 -1.03
C PHE A 336 1.78 -35.27 -1.50
N ILE A 337 1.69 -36.58 -1.38
CA ILE A 337 2.70 -37.51 -1.86
C ILE A 337 2.21 -38.11 -3.18
N ALA A 338 3.01 -37.97 -4.24
CA ALA A 338 2.72 -38.61 -5.51
C ALA A 338 2.91 -40.13 -5.39
N VAL A 339 1.90 -40.88 -5.82
CA VAL A 339 1.92 -42.36 -5.85
C VAL A 339 1.80 -42.80 -7.30
N ASN A 340 2.69 -43.68 -7.73
CA ASN A 340 2.63 -44.25 -9.07
C ASN A 340 1.41 -45.17 -9.17
N LYS A 341 0.54 -44.93 -10.16
CA LYS A 341 -0.71 -45.67 -10.36
C LYS A 341 -0.50 -47.14 -10.71
N ASP A 342 0.59 -47.48 -11.39
CA ASP A 342 0.84 -48.83 -11.92
C ASP A 342 1.31 -49.81 -10.86
N ASN A 343 2.02 -49.32 -9.84
CA ASN A 343 2.60 -50.16 -8.79
C ASN A 343 2.18 -49.78 -7.37
N GLY A 344 1.37 -48.72 -7.20
CA GLY A 344 0.89 -48.25 -5.90
C GLY A 344 1.98 -47.75 -4.95
N LYS A 345 3.22 -47.62 -5.41
CA LYS A 345 4.34 -47.16 -4.59
C LYS A 345 4.46 -45.64 -4.65
N SER A 346 4.73 -45.02 -3.50
CA SER A 346 5.08 -43.61 -3.45
C SER A 346 6.33 -43.35 -4.29
N VAL A 347 6.39 -42.19 -4.94
CA VAL A 347 7.63 -41.75 -5.61
C VAL A 347 8.67 -41.55 -4.52
N GLN A 348 9.63 -42.47 -4.43
CA GLN A 348 10.73 -42.42 -3.48
C GLN A 348 11.96 -41.78 -4.12
N GLY A 349 12.59 -40.88 -3.38
CA GLY A 349 13.83 -40.20 -3.76
C GLY A 349 14.19 -39.16 -2.71
N PRO A 350 15.47 -38.76 -2.58
CA PRO A 350 15.84 -37.67 -1.71
C PRO A 350 15.08 -36.41 -2.14
N LEU A 351 14.47 -35.70 -1.19
CA LEU A 351 13.95 -34.37 -1.43
C LEU A 351 15.12 -33.51 -1.89
N VAL A 352 15.21 -33.24 -3.20
CA VAL A 352 16.23 -32.36 -3.73
C VAL A 352 15.82 -30.95 -3.36
N ARG A 353 16.50 -30.39 -2.35
CA ARG A 353 16.39 -28.97 -2.02
C ARG A 353 16.83 -28.18 -3.25
N ARG A 354 15.86 -27.67 -4.00
CA ARG A 354 16.12 -26.73 -5.08
C ARG A 354 16.04 -25.33 -4.49
N ASN A 355 17.19 -24.72 -4.26
CA ASN A 355 17.23 -23.28 -3.99
C ASN A 355 16.78 -22.59 -5.28
N VAL A 356 15.58 -22.02 -5.28
CA VAL A 356 15.15 -21.14 -6.35
C VAL A 356 15.98 -19.86 -6.17
N PRO A 357 16.83 -19.49 -7.13
CA PRO A 357 17.57 -18.24 -7.03
C PRO A 357 16.55 -17.11 -6.91
N THR A 358 16.56 -16.40 -5.79
CA THR A 358 16.02 -15.05 -5.78
C THR A 358 16.89 -14.21 -6.71
N PRO A 359 16.38 -13.14 -7.34
CA PRO A 359 17.15 -12.29 -8.24
C PRO A 359 18.19 -11.48 -7.45
N PHE A 360 19.18 -12.17 -6.88
CA PHE A 360 20.42 -11.62 -6.38
C PHE A 360 21.34 -11.51 -7.60
N TYR A 361 21.22 -10.41 -8.33
CA TYR A 361 22.22 -10.06 -9.33
C TYR A 361 23.51 -9.68 -8.60
N GLY A 362 24.40 -10.67 -8.50
CA GLY A 362 25.85 -10.58 -8.30
C GLY A 362 26.44 -9.26 -7.79
N MET A 363 26.45 -9.08 -6.47
CA MET A 363 27.58 -8.45 -5.79
C MET A 363 28.16 -9.51 -4.85
N PRO A 364 29.41 -9.96 -5.03
CA PRO A 364 30.05 -10.73 -3.99
C PRO A 364 30.19 -9.80 -2.81
N MET A 365 29.52 -10.11 -1.71
CA MET A 365 29.97 -9.66 -0.40
C MET A 365 31.44 -10.09 -0.31
N ALA A 366 32.34 -9.14 -0.49
CA ALA A 366 33.71 -9.30 -0.09
C ALA A 366 33.65 -9.52 1.42
N CYS A 367 33.61 -10.79 1.83
CA CYS A 367 34.10 -11.21 3.11
C CYS A 367 35.49 -10.59 3.20
N PHE A 368 35.63 -9.51 3.97
CA PHE A 368 36.91 -9.13 4.55
C PHE A 368 37.31 -10.29 5.47
N ALA A 369 37.85 -11.34 4.85
CA ALA A 369 38.70 -12.30 5.52
C ALA A 369 39.96 -11.53 5.90
N MET A 370 39.90 -10.87 7.06
CA MET A 370 41.08 -10.47 7.78
C MET A 370 41.83 -11.77 8.09
N SER A 371 42.83 -12.05 7.27
CA SER A 371 43.81 -13.11 7.48
C SER A 371 44.68 -12.74 8.67
N GLY A 372 44.16 -12.99 9.87
CA GLY A 372 44.99 -13.12 11.07
C GLY A 372 45.57 -14.55 11.13
N PRO A 373 46.83 -14.74 11.53
CA PRO A 373 47.40 -16.07 11.66
C PRO A 373 46.78 -16.81 12.86
N PRO A 374 46.74 -18.16 12.85
CA PRO A 374 46.16 -18.92 13.93
C PRO A 374 47.16 -19.02 15.09
N VAL A 375 46.73 -18.76 16.32
CA VAL A 375 47.51 -19.18 17.50
C VAL A 375 46.57 -19.80 18.52
N MET A 376 46.86 -21.06 18.82
CA MET A 376 46.32 -21.90 19.88
C MET A 376 46.40 -21.25 21.26
N ALA A 377 45.50 -21.67 22.13
CA ALA A 377 45.43 -21.33 23.54
C ALA A 377 46.73 -21.55 24.33
N MET A 378 47.01 -20.66 25.29
CA MET A 378 47.65 -20.98 26.58
C MET A 378 47.51 -19.80 27.56
N ALA A 379 47.50 -20.14 28.84
CA ALA A 379 47.08 -19.33 29.97
C ALA A 379 48.15 -18.37 30.54
N CYS A 380 47.65 -17.43 31.34
CA CYS A 380 48.27 -16.76 32.50
C CYS A 380 49.54 -15.87 32.36
N ALA A 381 49.41 -14.71 33.01
CA ALA A 381 50.39 -13.97 33.85
C ALA A 381 51.13 -12.73 33.30
N ALA A 382 50.99 -11.66 34.09
CA ALA A 382 51.95 -10.61 34.47
C ALA A 382 52.28 -9.41 33.54
N ARG A 383 52.25 -8.23 34.18
CA ARG A 383 52.63 -6.85 33.78
C ARG A 383 54.16 -6.67 33.47
N PRO A 384 54.72 -5.44 33.32
CA PRO A 384 54.45 -4.29 32.41
C PRO A 384 55.76 -3.76 31.73
N GLY A 385 55.70 -2.79 30.79
CA GLY A 385 56.93 -2.04 30.42
C GLY A 385 56.94 -1.13 29.17
N ARG A 386 56.91 0.19 29.43
CA ARG A 386 57.58 1.35 28.78
C ARG A 386 58.21 1.30 27.36
N SER A 387 57.85 2.35 26.60
CA SER A 387 58.67 3.25 25.73
C SER A 387 59.57 2.69 24.63
N SER A 388 59.42 3.14 23.38
CA SER A 388 60.13 4.32 22.84
C SER A 388 60.14 4.37 21.30
N ILE A 389 60.16 5.60 20.82
CA ILE A 389 60.37 6.18 19.49
C ILE A 389 61.41 5.46 18.62
N ARG A 390 61.10 5.28 17.31
CA ARG A 390 62.01 5.67 16.21
C ARG A 390 61.34 5.69 14.83
N ASN A 391 61.49 6.86 14.20
CA ASN A 391 61.24 7.17 12.79
C ASN A 391 62.06 6.27 11.85
N PHE A 392 61.48 5.91 10.71
CA PHE A 392 62.23 5.76 9.46
C PHE A 392 61.45 6.38 8.29
N ARG A 393 62.11 7.35 7.66
CA ARG A 393 61.76 8.00 6.39
C ARG A 393 62.13 7.08 5.23
N ALA A 394 61.23 6.96 4.26
CA ALA A 394 61.50 6.82 2.83
C ALA A 394 60.22 7.36 2.15
N GLY A 395 60.21 8.29 1.21
CA GLY A 395 61.18 8.69 0.21
C GLY A 395 60.31 9.01 -1.00
N GLY A 396 59.87 10.26 -1.10
CA GLY A 396 58.95 10.70 -2.14
C GLY A 396 59.66 10.87 -3.48
N SER A 397 58.92 10.62 -4.56
CA SER A 397 59.14 11.31 -5.82
C SER A 397 57.79 11.78 -6.36
N ARG A 398 57.74 13.08 -6.64
CA ARG A 398 56.61 13.87 -7.11
C ARG A 398 56.58 13.82 -8.64
N ILE A 399 55.40 13.71 -9.22
CA ILE A 399 55.10 14.28 -10.55
C ILE A 399 53.82 15.10 -10.41
N ALA A 400 53.88 16.31 -10.99
CA ALA A 400 52.99 17.47 -10.93
C ALA A 400 51.50 17.15 -11.20
N ALA A 401 50.48 17.76 -10.55
CA ALA A 401 50.14 19.17 -10.34
C ALA A 401 49.93 19.95 -11.64
N ASP A 402 48.67 19.94 -12.12
CA ASP A 402 47.97 20.87 -13.03
C ASP A 402 46.71 20.11 -13.53
N CYS A 403 45.44 20.52 -13.47
CA CYS A 403 44.76 21.77 -13.15
C CYS A 403 43.43 21.42 -12.44
N LEU A 404 43.05 22.20 -11.44
CA LEU A 404 41.65 22.29 -10.98
C LEU A 404 40.89 23.18 -11.97
N PRO A 405 39.68 22.81 -12.43
CA PRO A 405 38.72 23.80 -12.86
C PRO A 405 38.03 24.39 -11.64
N GLU A 406 38.11 25.70 -11.53
CA GLU A 406 37.33 26.52 -10.63
C GLU A 406 35.82 26.25 -10.81
N SER A 407 35.12 26.34 -9.69
CA SER A 407 33.68 26.29 -9.56
C SER A 407 33.00 27.33 -10.45
N SER A 408 32.34 26.89 -11.51
CA SER A 408 31.24 27.62 -12.13
C SER A 408 29.93 27.14 -11.50
N ASP A 409 29.19 28.06 -10.88
CA ASP A 409 27.77 27.90 -10.54
C ASP A 409 26.96 27.58 -11.80
N GLY A 410 26.93 26.31 -12.16
CA GLY A 410 26.07 25.75 -13.19
C GLY A 410 24.97 25.00 -12.50
N VAL A 411 23.75 25.57 -12.51
CA VAL A 411 22.53 24.81 -12.21
C VAL A 411 22.52 23.61 -13.16
N SER A 412 22.87 22.44 -12.64
CA SER A 412 22.68 21.18 -13.35
C SER A 412 21.20 21.09 -13.77
N PRO A 413 20.88 20.80 -15.04
CA PRO A 413 19.50 20.77 -15.50
C PRO A 413 18.75 19.73 -14.66
N LYS A 414 17.66 20.17 -14.00
CA LYS A 414 16.75 19.25 -13.32
C LYS A 414 16.33 18.20 -14.36
N PRO A 415 16.40 16.88 -14.05
CA PRO A 415 15.94 15.86 -14.99
C PRO A 415 14.52 16.22 -15.43
N SER A 416 14.23 16.14 -16.72
CA SER A 416 12.92 16.52 -17.27
C SER A 416 11.85 15.61 -16.65
N ARG A 417 11.23 16.07 -15.57
CA ARG A 417 10.09 15.39 -14.93
C ARG A 417 8.97 15.32 -15.97
N ASP A 418 8.22 14.22 -15.96
CA ASP A 418 7.02 14.09 -16.79
C ASP A 418 6.09 15.31 -16.61
N PRO A 419 5.52 15.88 -17.69
CA PRO A 419 4.69 17.09 -17.60
C PRO A 419 3.49 16.97 -16.64
N LEU A 420 2.89 15.79 -16.48
CA LEU A 420 1.80 15.59 -15.52
C LEU A 420 2.33 15.72 -14.08
N LEU A 421 3.48 15.11 -13.77
CA LEU A 421 4.10 15.27 -12.46
C LEU A 421 4.56 16.70 -12.18
N GLN A 422 5.00 17.43 -13.19
CA GLN A 422 5.28 18.87 -13.07
C GLN A 422 4.00 19.64 -12.69
N LEU A 423 2.89 19.43 -13.41
CA LEU A 423 1.60 20.06 -13.08
C LEU A 423 1.16 19.73 -11.64
N VAL A 424 1.26 18.46 -11.25
CA VAL A 424 0.92 17.97 -9.90
C VAL A 424 1.75 18.69 -8.84
N SER A 425 3.05 18.88 -9.08
CA SER A 425 3.95 19.53 -8.13
C SER A 425 3.56 20.99 -7.84
N LEU A 426 3.01 21.68 -8.86
CA LEU A 426 2.59 23.08 -8.79
C LEU A 426 1.26 23.31 -8.06
N GLN A 427 0.45 22.26 -7.84
CA GLN A 427 -0.84 22.42 -7.18
C GLN A 427 -0.65 22.79 -5.71
N LYS A 428 -1.35 23.82 -5.22
CA LYS A 428 -1.42 24.16 -3.79
C LYS A 428 -2.23 23.11 -3.03
N ALA A 429 -2.06 23.05 -1.71
CA ALA A 429 -2.77 22.06 -0.88
C ALA A 429 -4.28 22.16 -1.07
N ALA A 430 -4.80 23.40 -1.12
CA ALA A 430 -6.20 23.75 -1.36
C ALA A 430 -6.79 23.22 -2.68
N GLY A 431 -5.94 22.85 -3.64
CA GLY A 431 -6.36 22.33 -4.95
C GLY A 431 -6.31 23.32 -6.10
N CYS A 432 -5.87 24.57 -5.86
CA CYS A 432 -5.68 25.57 -6.91
C CYS A 432 -4.25 25.59 -7.46
N TRP A 433 -4.09 26.27 -8.61
CA TRP A 433 -2.79 26.64 -9.17
C TRP A 433 -2.64 28.15 -9.19
N LEU A 434 -1.37 28.59 -9.24
CA LEU A 434 -1.02 29.99 -9.44
C LEU A 434 -0.68 30.23 -10.91
N LEU A 435 -1.03 31.40 -11.41
CA LEU A 435 -0.64 31.86 -12.74
C LEU A 435 0.84 32.26 -12.70
N ALA A 436 1.73 31.27 -12.88
CA ALA A 436 3.17 31.44 -12.82
C ALA A 436 3.85 30.88 -14.08
N ALA A 437 5.11 31.27 -14.32
CA ALA A 437 5.89 30.83 -15.47
C ALA A 437 5.97 29.29 -15.56
N ASP A 438 6.18 28.60 -14.43
CA ASP A 438 6.24 27.15 -14.40
C ASP A 438 4.92 26.49 -14.86
N LEU A 439 3.76 27.10 -14.58
CA LEU A 439 2.48 26.61 -15.08
C LEU A 439 2.38 26.83 -16.59
N ALA A 440 2.75 28.02 -17.09
CA ALA A 440 2.76 28.31 -18.52
C ALA A 440 3.64 27.32 -19.30
N ASP A 441 4.83 27.00 -18.77
CA ASP A 441 5.76 26.04 -19.33
C ASP A 441 5.14 24.64 -19.46
N VAL A 442 4.45 24.16 -18.42
CA VAL A 442 3.74 22.86 -18.45
C VAL A 442 2.62 22.86 -19.49
N LEU A 443 1.93 23.99 -19.68
CA LEU A 443 0.88 24.17 -20.68
C LEU A 443 1.45 24.30 -22.10
N GLY A 444 2.78 24.41 -22.27
CA GLY A 444 3.43 24.65 -23.56
C GLY A 444 3.16 26.06 -24.09
N LYS A 445 3.02 27.05 -23.19
CA LYS A 445 2.72 28.46 -23.48
C LYS A 445 3.71 29.39 -22.81
N THR A 446 3.77 30.63 -23.30
CA THR A 446 4.51 31.72 -22.64
C THR A 446 3.65 32.38 -21.56
N SER A 447 4.31 33.03 -20.59
CA SER A 447 3.59 33.77 -19.54
C SER A 447 2.73 34.90 -20.13
N GLU A 448 3.20 35.54 -21.20
CA GLU A 448 2.48 36.61 -21.88
C GLU A 448 1.21 36.11 -22.59
N GLU A 449 1.27 34.93 -23.22
CA GLU A 449 0.10 34.32 -23.87
C GLU A 449 -0.99 33.98 -22.85
N VAL A 450 -0.59 33.44 -21.70
CA VAL A 450 -1.50 33.04 -20.62
C VAL A 450 -2.15 34.28 -19.96
N GLU A 451 -1.38 35.35 -19.71
CA GLU A 451 -1.92 36.59 -19.15
C GLU A 451 -2.87 37.29 -20.13
N LYS A 452 -2.55 37.29 -21.43
CA LYS A 452 -3.37 37.94 -22.45
C LYS A 452 -4.72 37.24 -22.65
N SER A 453 -4.80 35.93 -22.41
CA SER A 453 -6.06 35.18 -22.54
C SER A 453 -6.95 35.27 -21.30
N LYS A 454 -6.46 35.81 -20.18
CA LYS A 454 -7.21 35.93 -18.92
C LYS A 454 -8.38 36.93 -19.06
N PRO A 455 -9.62 36.55 -18.72
CA PRO A 455 -10.74 37.49 -18.68
C PRO A 455 -10.56 38.55 -17.56
N ALA A 456 -10.93 39.80 -17.83
CA ALA A 456 -10.62 40.95 -16.97
C ALA A 456 -11.26 40.95 -15.56
N SER A 457 -12.30 40.14 -15.34
CA SER A 457 -13.07 40.09 -14.10
C SER A 457 -12.67 38.94 -13.15
N VAL A 458 -11.66 38.15 -13.51
CA VAL A 458 -11.38 36.85 -12.89
C VAL A 458 -10.15 36.90 -11.99
N ASN A 459 -10.21 36.22 -10.84
CA ASN A 459 -9.05 35.95 -10.00
C ASN A 459 -8.04 35.05 -10.74
N GLU A 460 -6.77 35.43 -10.77
CA GLU A 460 -5.68 34.68 -11.40
C GLU A 460 -5.63 33.21 -10.98
N GLU A 461 -5.88 32.90 -9.71
CA GLU A 461 -5.89 31.52 -9.22
C GLU A 461 -7.05 30.70 -9.82
N VAL A 462 -8.21 31.32 -10.03
CA VAL A 462 -9.37 30.68 -10.66
C VAL A 462 -9.07 30.37 -12.12
N TYR A 463 -8.51 31.33 -12.85
CA TYR A 463 -8.16 31.13 -14.26
C TYR A 463 -7.05 30.08 -14.43
N ALA A 464 -5.97 30.15 -13.62
CA ALA A 464 -4.89 29.17 -13.59
C ALA A 464 -5.42 27.75 -13.33
N THR A 465 -6.33 27.60 -12.37
CA THR A 465 -6.92 26.30 -12.02
C THR A 465 -7.80 25.77 -13.16
N ILE A 466 -8.55 26.62 -13.86
CA ILE A 466 -9.33 26.23 -15.04
C ILE A 466 -8.42 25.80 -16.18
N LEU A 467 -7.30 26.50 -16.43
CA LEU A 467 -6.31 26.10 -17.44
C LEU A 467 -5.71 24.73 -17.13
N ALA A 468 -5.34 24.47 -15.87
CA ALA A 468 -4.84 23.17 -15.44
C ALA A 468 -5.87 22.04 -15.67
N LEU A 469 -7.15 22.28 -15.34
CA LEU A 469 -8.24 21.32 -15.58
C LEU A 469 -8.44 21.05 -17.08
N ILE A 470 -8.46 22.09 -17.92
CA ILE A 470 -8.59 21.93 -19.38
C ILE A 470 -7.41 21.12 -19.91
N TRP A 471 -6.19 21.40 -19.44
CA TRP A 471 -5.01 20.67 -19.90
C TRP A 471 -5.04 19.19 -19.50
N LEU A 472 -5.44 18.87 -18.27
CA LEU A 472 -5.59 17.48 -17.80
C LEU A 472 -6.59 16.71 -18.67
N HIS A 473 -7.76 17.30 -18.92
CA HIS A 473 -8.80 16.67 -19.72
C HIS A 473 -8.54 16.71 -21.24
N GLY A 474 -7.75 17.67 -21.72
CA GLY A 474 -7.44 17.81 -23.14
C GLY A 474 -6.26 16.93 -23.59
N PHE A 475 -5.24 16.81 -22.73
CA PHE A 475 -3.94 16.23 -23.12
C PHE A 475 -3.51 15.00 -22.31
N LYS A 476 -4.15 14.71 -21.17
CA LYS A 476 -3.74 13.61 -20.26
C LYS A 476 -4.85 12.62 -19.93
N MET A 477 -5.87 12.48 -20.78
CA MET A 477 -6.98 11.55 -20.56
C MET A 477 -6.57 10.07 -20.50
N ASP A 478 -5.46 9.72 -21.14
CA ASP A 478 -4.82 8.40 -21.05
C ASP A 478 -4.35 8.06 -19.63
N ALA A 479 -4.02 9.08 -18.84
CA ALA A 479 -3.60 8.97 -17.44
C ALA A 479 -4.70 9.40 -16.45
N LYS A 480 -5.98 9.39 -16.85
CA LYS A 480 -7.10 9.88 -16.01
C LYS A 480 -7.11 9.30 -14.60
N GLU A 481 -6.80 8.01 -14.47
CA GLU A 481 -6.79 7.34 -13.16
C GLU A 481 -5.80 7.95 -12.16
N GLU A 482 -4.74 8.61 -12.65
CA GLU A 482 -3.68 9.24 -11.85
C GLU A 482 -4.09 10.61 -11.32
N TRP A 483 -4.83 11.41 -12.10
CA TRP A 483 -5.12 12.80 -11.76
C TRP A 483 -6.57 13.10 -11.39
N GLU A 484 -7.51 12.17 -11.53
CA GLU A 484 -8.94 12.49 -11.30
C GLU A 484 -9.24 12.97 -9.87
N LEU A 485 -8.52 12.47 -8.84
CA LEU A 485 -8.66 12.97 -7.47
C LEU A 485 -8.11 14.39 -7.33
N LEU A 486 -6.98 14.67 -7.99
CA LEU A 486 -6.35 16.00 -8.06
C LEU A 486 -7.30 17.02 -8.69
N ALA A 487 -7.94 16.65 -9.81
CA ALA A 487 -8.91 17.46 -10.53
C ALA A 487 -10.22 17.64 -9.74
N GLY A 488 -10.73 16.58 -9.09
CA GLY A 488 -11.92 16.68 -8.25
C GLY A 488 -11.75 17.66 -7.08
N LYS A 489 -10.55 17.68 -6.47
CA LYS A 489 -10.20 18.66 -5.43
C LYS A 489 -10.17 20.09 -5.99
N ALA A 490 -9.57 20.28 -7.17
CA ALA A 490 -9.52 21.57 -7.85
C ALA A 490 -10.90 22.11 -8.24
N ALA A 491 -11.77 21.24 -8.79
CA ALA A 491 -13.14 21.58 -9.13
C ALA A 491 -13.94 22.00 -7.89
N SER A 492 -13.81 21.25 -6.79
CA SER A 492 -14.44 21.59 -5.50
C SER A 492 -13.96 22.94 -4.98
N TRP A 493 -12.67 23.25 -5.13
CA TRP A 493 -12.12 24.56 -4.77
C TRP A 493 -12.71 25.70 -5.62
N ILE A 494 -12.81 25.54 -6.94
CA ILE A 494 -13.43 26.55 -7.84
C ILE A 494 -14.89 26.78 -7.46
N GLN A 495 -15.67 25.72 -7.22
CA GLN A 495 -17.07 25.82 -6.81
C GLN A 495 -17.22 26.62 -5.50
N ALA A 496 -16.29 26.45 -4.55
CA ALA A 496 -16.27 27.22 -3.31
C ALA A 496 -15.95 28.71 -3.51
N GLN A 497 -15.27 29.10 -4.60
CA GLN A 497 -15.01 30.52 -4.91
C GLN A 497 -16.26 31.26 -5.43
N ASN A 498 -17.32 30.55 -5.84
CA ASN A 498 -18.55 31.12 -6.38
C ASN A 498 -18.32 32.17 -7.49
N ALA A 499 -17.35 31.91 -8.38
CA ALA A 499 -16.99 32.83 -9.45
C ALA A 499 -18.10 32.91 -10.52
N ALA A 500 -18.61 34.11 -10.82
CA ALA A 500 -19.71 34.27 -11.78
C ALA A 500 -19.31 34.01 -13.26
N CYS A 501 -18.03 34.04 -13.57
CA CYS A 501 -17.47 34.03 -14.93
C CYS A 501 -16.76 32.71 -15.31
N VAL A 502 -17.08 31.59 -14.65
CA VAL A 502 -16.45 30.28 -14.95
C VAL A 502 -16.61 29.90 -16.43
N SER A 503 -17.78 30.12 -17.04
CA SER A 503 -18.00 29.77 -18.46
C SER A 503 -17.09 30.55 -19.40
N GLU A 504 -16.94 31.86 -19.18
CA GLU A 504 -16.04 32.72 -19.98
C GLU A 504 -14.57 32.29 -19.82
N CYS A 505 -14.17 31.87 -18.62
CA CYS A 505 -12.83 31.35 -18.36
C CYS A 505 -12.57 30.04 -19.12
N VAL A 506 -13.56 29.14 -19.16
CA VAL A 506 -13.46 27.87 -19.87
C VAL A 506 -13.34 28.11 -21.38
N GLU A 507 -14.13 29.03 -21.93
CA GLU A 507 -14.02 29.43 -23.34
C GLU A 507 -12.66 30.03 -23.68
N ALA A 508 -12.18 30.97 -22.85
CA ALA A 508 -10.86 31.59 -23.04
C ALA A 508 -9.71 30.58 -22.92
N GLY A 509 -9.78 29.66 -21.95
CA GLY A 509 -8.79 28.60 -21.78
C GLY A 509 -8.79 27.58 -22.91
N ASN A 510 -9.97 27.21 -23.41
CA ASN A 510 -10.13 26.35 -24.60
C ASN A 510 -9.49 27.01 -25.84
N ALA A 511 -9.72 28.31 -26.05
CA ALA A 511 -9.12 29.05 -27.15
C ALA A 511 -7.58 29.10 -27.04
N LEU A 512 -7.04 29.32 -25.84
CA LEU A 512 -5.60 29.34 -25.60
C LEU A 512 -4.94 27.97 -25.89
N LEU A 513 -5.55 26.90 -25.37
CA LEU A 513 -4.97 25.54 -25.42
C LEU A 513 -5.37 24.77 -26.70
N GLY A 514 -6.29 25.28 -27.51
CA GLY A 514 -6.81 24.59 -28.68
C GLY A 514 -7.70 23.38 -28.33
N CYS A 515 -8.40 23.46 -27.20
CA CYS A 515 -9.31 22.42 -26.71
C CYS A 515 -10.78 22.83 -26.89
N SER A 516 -11.70 21.87 -26.69
CA SER A 516 -13.15 22.10 -26.74
C SER A 516 -13.85 21.47 -25.53
N MET A 517 -13.34 21.73 -24.33
CA MET A 517 -13.87 21.17 -23.09
C MET A 517 -15.14 21.88 -22.64
N LYS A 518 -16.15 21.11 -22.23
CA LYS A 518 -17.36 21.64 -21.59
C LYS A 518 -17.14 21.82 -20.09
N LYS A 519 -17.83 22.80 -19.49
CA LYS A 519 -17.77 23.08 -18.05
C LYS A 519 -18.06 21.84 -17.20
N GLU A 520 -19.09 21.07 -17.58
CA GLU A 520 -19.52 19.87 -16.85
C GLU A 520 -18.46 18.76 -16.92
N ALA A 521 -17.71 18.69 -18.03
CA ALA A 521 -16.65 17.71 -18.19
C ALA A 521 -15.47 17.98 -17.23
N LEU A 522 -15.29 19.22 -16.79
CA LEU A 522 -14.28 19.64 -15.80
C LEU A 522 -14.78 19.51 -14.35
N GLY A 523 -16.03 19.07 -14.15
CA GLY A 523 -16.65 18.96 -12.83
C GLY A 523 -17.10 20.31 -12.23
N LEU A 524 -17.30 21.35 -13.05
CA LEU A 524 -17.57 22.73 -12.62
C LEU A 524 -19.03 23.18 -12.69
#